data_AF-A0A6G8S517-F1
#
_entry.id   AF-A0A6G8S517-F1
#
_cell.length_a   1.000
_cell.length_b   1.000
_cell.length_c   1.000
_cell.angle_alpha   90.00
_cell.angle_beta   90.00
_cell.angle_gamma   90.00
#
_symmetry.space_group_name_H-M   'P 1'
#
loop_
_entity.id
_entity.type
_entity.pdbx_description
1 polymer ?
#
loop_
_entity_poly.entity_id
_entity_poly.type
_entity_poly.pdbx_seq_one_letter_code
_entity_poly.pdbx_strand_id
1 'polypeptide(L)' 'MINQISQQELEHLYSNAVNTIQFEMNFSDAVSELEQAARAGHGKAAMFLAELYLQGFRVERDSLKAQYWQQMATMQA' A
#
# COMPACT_ATOMS: atom_id res chain seq x y z
N MET A 1 -3.85 5.52 24.38
CA MET A 1 -4.88 5.15 23.40
C MET A 1 -4.14 4.82 22.11
N ILE A 2 -4.03 3.54 21.76
CA ILE A 2 -3.43 3.14 20.49
C ILE A 2 -4.48 3.49 19.44
N ASN A 3 -4.21 4.49 18.61
CA ASN A 3 -5.15 5.00 17.62
C ASN A 3 -5.40 3.88 16.59
N GLN A 4 -6.43 3.07 16.82
CA GLN A 4 -6.84 2.05 15.85
C GLN A 4 -7.43 2.78 14.65
N ILE A 5 -6.69 2.79 13.54
CA ILE A 5 -7.22 3.26 12.27
C ILE A 5 -8.36 2.32 11.90
N SER A 6 -9.57 2.85 11.78
CA SER A 6 -10.75 2.08 11.40
C SER A 6 -10.58 1.51 10.00
N GLN A 7 -11.16 0.34 9.72
CA GLN A 7 -11.12 -0.27 8.38
C GLN A 7 -11.63 0.71 7.29
N GLN A 8 -12.63 1.52 7.62
CA GLN A 8 -13.16 2.57 6.74
C GLN A 8 -12.10 3.62 6.37
N GLU A 9 -11.31 4.06 7.35
CA GLU A 9 -10.22 5.03 7.11
C GLU A 9 -9.12 4.40 6.25
N LEU A 10 -8.82 3.12 6.46
CA LEU A 10 -7.85 2.38 5.64
C LEU A 10 -8.32 2.21 4.20
N GLU A 11 -9.61 1.92 4.00
CA GLU A 11 -10.23 1.84 2.67
C GLU A 11 -10.21 3.20 1.95
N HIS A 12 -10.44 4.28 2.70
CA HIS A 12 -10.39 5.64 2.15
C HIS A 12 -8.97 6.02 1.75
N LEU A 13 -7.99 5.73 2.60
CA LEU A 13 -6.57 5.99 2.37
C LEU A 13 -6.03 5.17 1.18
N TYR A 14 -6.41 3.89 1.09
CA TYR A 14 -6.12 3.04 -0.05
C TYR A 14 -6.71 3.61 -1.35
N SER A 15 -7.99 3.99 -1.32
CA SER A 15 -8.67 4.51 -2.51
C SER A 15 -8.08 5.84 -2.97
N ASN A 16 -7.71 6.71 -2.04
CA ASN A 16 -7.03 7.96 -2.33
C ASN A 16 -5.67 7.70 -3.00
N ALA A 17 -4.81 6.89 -2.35
CA ALA A 17 -3.49 6.57 -2.86
C ALA A 17 -3.52 5.91 -4.25
N VAL A 18 -4.46 4.98 -4.50
CA VAL A 18 -4.61 4.36 -5.82
C VAL A 18 -5.04 5.38 -6.88
N ASN A 19 -5.95 6.31 -6.55
CA ASN A 19 -6.33 7.40 -7.45
C ASN A 19 -5.14 8.33 -7.73
N THR A 20 -4.39 8.71 -6.70
CA THR A 20 -3.18 9.54 -6.85
C THR A 20 -2.15 8.84 -7.74
N ILE A 21 -1.94 7.52 -7.60
CA ILE A 21 -1.03 6.77 -8.49
C ILE A 21 -1.56 6.69 -9.94
N GLN A 22 -2.88 6.64 -10.14
CA GLN A 22 -3.46 6.58 -11.48
C GLN A 22 -3.50 7.93 -12.19
N PHE A 23 -3.85 9.00 -11.48
CA PHE A 23 -4.17 10.29 -12.06
C PHE A 23 -3.13 11.37 -11.79
N GLU A 24 -2.36 11.25 -10.71
CA GLU A 24 -1.35 12.23 -10.33
C GLU A 24 0.07 11.71 -10.60
N MET A 25 1.00 12.64 -10.82
CA MET A 25 2.42 12.33 -10.97
C MET A 25 3.15 12.21 -9.62
N ASN A 26 2.43 12.31 -8.49
CA ASN A 26 3.02 12.30 -7.16
C ASN A 26 2.88 10.93 -6.48
N PHE A 27 3.84 10.05 -6.74
CA PHE A 27 3.79 8.65 -6.29
C PHE A 27 4.34 8.46 -4.87
N SER A 28 5.22 9.35 -4.43
CA SER A 28 5.91 9.21 -3.13
C SER A 28 4.92 9.30 -1.97
N ASP A 29 3.99 10.25 -2.03
CA ASP A 29 2.97 10.42 -0.99
C ASP A 29 1.98 9.25 -0.98
N ALA A 30 1.51 8.83 -2.15
CA ALA A 30 0.58 7.71 -2.28
C ALA A 30 1.18 6.37 -1.83
N VAL A 31 2.46 6.13 -2.12
CA VAL A 31 3.18 4.94 -1.62
C VAL A 31 3.26 5.00 -0.09
N SER A 32 3.57 6.16 0.48
CA SER A 32 3.61 6.33 1.94
C SER A 32 2.24 6.11 2.59
N GLU A 33 1.15 6.56 1.97
CA GLU A 33 -0.22 6.26 2.41
C GLU A 33 -0.49 4.75 2.37
N LEU A 34 -0.21 4.09 1.24
CA LEU A 34 -0.37 2.64 1.13
C LEU A 34 0.45 1.87 2.17
N GLU A 35 1.68 2.32 2.47
CA GLU A 35 2.51 1.71 3.49
C GLU A 35 1.88 1.84 4.88
N GLN A 36 1.30 3.01 5.18
CA GLN A 36 0.60 3.22 6.43
C GLN A 36 -0.63 2.31 6.54
N ALA A 37 -1.42 2.20 5.47
CA ALA A 37 -2.58 1.32 5.46
C ALA A 37 -2.18 -0.16 5.59
N ALA A 38 -1.14 -0.59 4.88
CA ALA A 38 -0.60 -1.95 4.96
C ALA A 38 -0.09 -2.28 6.37
N ARG A 39 0.64 -1.36 7.02
CA ARG A 39 1.15 -1.53 8.39
C ARG A 39 0.03 -1.55 9.44
N ALA A 40 -1.07 -0.86 9.18
CA ALA A 40 -2.26 -0.89 10.02
C ALA A 40 -3.12 -2.17 9.84
N GLY A 41 -2.72 -3.07 8.92
CA GLY A 41 -3.36 -4.38 8.71
C GLY A 41 -4.26 -4.45 7.49
N HIS A 42 -4.22 -3.45 6.59
CA HIS A 42 -5.03 -3.47 5.38
C HIS A 42 -4.39 -4.36 4.29
N GLY A 43 -4.86 -5.61 4.19
CA GLY A 43 -4.31 -6.61 3.25
C GLY A 43 -4.32 -6.16 1.78
N LYS A 44 -5.35 -5.43 1.33
CA LYS A 44 -5.41 -4.92 -0.06
C LYS A 44 -4.31 -3.90 -0.35
N ALA A 45 -3.98 -3.03 0.61
CA ALA A 45 -2.92 -2.04 0.43
C ALA A 45 -1.55 -2.70 0.35
N ALA A 46 -1.32 -3.71 1.20
CA ALA A 46 -0.09 -4.51 1.17
C ALA A 46 0.07 -5.27 -0.16
N MET A 47 -1.02 -5.84 -0.70
CA MET A 47 -0.98 -6.52 -1.99
C MET A 47 -0.69 -5.55 -3.14
N PHE A 48 -1.31 -4.36 -3.13
CA PHE A 48 -1.07 -3.34 -4.14
C PHE A 48 0.39 -2.84 -4.12
N LEU A 49 0.97 -2.62 -2.92
CA LEU A 49 2.39 -2.30 -2.79
C LEU A 49 3.29 -3.39 -3.36
N ALA A 50 2.96 -4.65 -3.09
CA ALA A 50 3.72 -5.77 -3.65
C ALA A 50 3.73 -5.74 -5.18
N GLU A 51 2.57 -5.55 -5.80
CA GLU A 51 2.47 -5.41 -7.26
C GLU A 51 3.23 -4.18 -7.77
N LEU A 52 3.14 -3.04 -7.09
CA LEU A 52 3.85 -1.82 -7.46
C LEU A 52 5.38 -2.05 -7.53
N TYR A 53 5.94 -2.67 -6.49
CA TYR A 53 7.38 -3.00 -6.43
C TYR A 53 7.78 -4.13 -7.39
N LEU A 54 6.88 -5.05 -7.75
CA LEU A 54 7.13 -6.07 -8.78
C LEU A 54 7.16 -5.48 -10.18
N GLN A 55 6.21 -4.60 -10.47
CA GLN A 55 6.06 -3.95 -11.77
C GLN A 55 7.21 -2.96 -12.01
N GLY A 56 7.76 -2.35 -10.95
CA GLY A 56 8.69 -1.24 -11.08
C GLY A 56 8.05 -0.02 -11.75
N PHE A 57 6.72 0.07 -11.69
CA PHE A 57 5.98 1.16 -12.29
C PHE A 57 6.04 2.34 -11.35
N ARG A 58 6.78 3.39 -11.75
CA ARG A 58 6.96 4.66 -11.00
C ARG A 58 7.78 4.56 -9.70
N VAL A 59 8.07 3.35 -9.22
CA VAL A 59 9.04 3.05 -8.16
C VAL A 59 10.14 2.13 -8.68
N GLU A 60 11.31 2.15 -8.04
CA GLU A 60 12.37 1.20 -8.36
C GLU A 60 11.88 -0.23 -8.10
N ARG A 61 12.09 -1.11 -9.08
CA ARG A 61 11.68 -2.51 -8.98
C ARG A 61 12.47 -3.19 -7.87
N ASP A 62 11.76 -3.65 -6.84
CA ASP A 62 12.36 -4.33 -5.70
C ASP A 62 11.56 -5.59 -5.37
N SER A 63 12.04 -6.71 -5.90
CA SER A 63 11.39 -8.02 -5.74
C SER A 63 11.40 -8.50 -4.28
N LEU A 64 12.36 -8.05 -3.47
CA LEU A 64 12.45 -8.42 -2.06
C LEU A 64 11.40 -7.65 -1.24
N LYS A 65 11.27 -6.34 -1.48
CA LYS A 65 10.20 -5.54 -0.88
C LYS A 65 8.82 -6.04 -1.30
N ALA A 66 8.66 -6.40 -2.58
CA ALA A 66 7.40 -6.95 -3.04
C ALA A 66 6.99 -8.22 -2.28
N GLN A 67 7.90 -9.18 -2.13
CA GLN A 67 7.63 -10.39 -1.35
C GLN A 67 7.30 -10.06 0.11
N TYR A 68 8.02 -9.13 0.72
CA TYR A 68 7.73 -8.69 2.09
C TYR A 68 6.29 -8.18 2.24
N TRP A 69 5.84 -7.29 1.35
CA TRP A 69 4.48 -6.77 1.39
C TRP A 69 3.43 -7.83 1.04
N GLN A 70 3.74 -8.74 0.10
CA GLN A 70 2.86 -9.85 -0.27
C GLN A 70 2.66 -10.84 0.89
N GLN A 71 3.73 -11.13 1.65
CA GLN A 71 3.65 -11.95 2.85
C GLN A 71 2.79 -11.26 3.92
N MET A 72 2.97 -9.96 4.16
CA MET A 72 2.10 -9.20 5.06
C MET A 72 0.63 -9.23 4.62
N ALA A 73 0.35 -9.10 3.32
CA ALA A 73 -1.01 -9.16 2.79
C ALA A 73 -1.68 -10.52 3.06
N THR A 74 -0.90 -11.60 2.95
CA THR A 74 -1.39 -12.98 3.12
C THR A 74 -1.53 -13.36 4.60
N MET A 75 -0.71 -12.79 5.48
CA MET A 75 -0.80 -13.02 6.92
C MET A 75 -2.01 -12.33 7.59
N GLN A 76 -2.62 -11.35 6.92
CA GLN A 76 -3.75 -10.58 7.44
C GLN A 76 -5.05 -10.74 6.64
N ALA A 77 -5.11 -11.72 5.73
CA ALA A 77 -6.32 -12.14 5.01
C ALA A 77 -7.07 -13.25 5.77
#